data_AF-A0A0L8FNY3-F1
#
_entry.id   AF-A0A0L8FNY3-F1
#
_cell.length_a   1.000
_cell.length_b   1.000
_cell.length_c   1.000
_cell.angle_alpha   90.00
_cell.angle_beta   90.00
_cell.angle_gamma   90.00
#
_symmetry.space_group_name_H-M   'P 1'
#
loop_
_entity.id
_entity.type
_entity.pdbx_description
1 polymer ?
#
loop_
_entity_poly.entity_id
_entity_poly.type
_entity_poly.pdbx_seq_one_letter_code
_entity_poly.pdbx_strand_id
1 'polypeptide(L)'
;NFYPPVNAVCIGIVHGVVGKVKAHTDSEWKLILIKNQSLVGHILETHDIFQINKIAILSLSGLEPTELGLSPCPRHHGSNKEKQGSQISLPQASSKPLQKTWNSVKSAVENVKPKK
;
A
#
# COMPACT_ATOMS: atom_id res chain seq x y z
N ASN A 1 0.02 -19.66 -24.46
CA ASN A 1 -0.73 -18.43 -24.79
C ASN A 1 -1.85 -18.23 -23.78
N PHE A 2 -1.59 -17.45 -22.71
CA PHE A 2 -2.60 -17.10 -21.72
C PHE A 2 -3.14 -15.72 -22.09
N TYR A 3 -4.18 -15.68 -22.93
CA TYR A 3 -4.94 -14.45 -23.12
C TYR A 3 -5.72 -14.21 -21.83
N PRO A 4 -5.59 -13.04 -21.17
CA PRO A 4 -6.42 -12.75 -20.03
C PRO A 4 -7.89 -12.79 -20.48
N PRO A 5 -8.80 -13.40 -19.69
CA PRO A 5 -10.22 -13.36 -20.01
C PRO A 5 -10.66 -11.90 -20.17
N VAL A 6 -11.57 -11.68 -21.13
CA VAL A 6 -11.97 -10.37 -21.70
C VAL A 6 -12.55 -9.39 -20.66
N ASN A 7 -12.69 -9.83 -19.41
CA ASN A 7 -13.28 -9.15 -18.27
C ASN A 7 -12.42 -9.28 -16.99
N ALA A 8 -11.12 -9.53 -17.10
CA ALA A 8 -10.24 -9.58 -15.92
C ALA A 8 -10.15 -8.21 -15.23
N VAL A 9 -10.61 -8.13 -13.97
CA VAL A 9 -10.53 -6.93 -13.14
C VAL A 9 -9.39 -7.08 -12.14
N CYS A 10 -8.50 -6.09 -12.06
CA CYS A 10 -7.47 -6.06 -11.03
C CYS A 10 -8.08 -5.70 -9.68
N ILE A 11 -7.95 -6.59 -8.69
CA ILE A 11 -8.52 -6.40 -7.36
C ILE A 11 -7.51 -5.86 -6.32
N GLY A 12 -6.23 -5.72 -6.69
CA GLY A 12 -5.17 -5.16 -5.83
C GLY A 12 -3.93 -6.05 -5.72
N ILE A 13 -3.05 -5.72 -4.78
CA ILE A 13 -1.82 -6.46 -4.46
C ILE A 13 -2.05 -7.35 -3.23
N VAL A 14 -1.43 -8.54 -3.27
CA VAL A 14 -1.34 -9.46 -2.14
C VAL A 14 0.12 -9.87 -1.95
N HIS A 15 0.49 -10.22 -0.72
CA HIS A 15 1.83 -10.67 -0.38
C HIS A 15 2.02 -12.18 -0.56
N GLY A 16 0.92 -12.91 -0.73
CA GLY A 16 0.94 -14.35 -0.96
C GLY A 16 -0.45 -14.97 -0.94
N VAL A 17 -0.50 -16.26 -1.28
CA VAL A 17 -1.69 -17.11 -1.22
C VAL A 17 -1.45 -18.15 -0.16
N VAL A 18 -2.34 -18.23 0.84
CA VAL A 18 -2.27 -19.26 1.88
C VAL A 18 -2.83 -20.57 1.33
N GLY A 19 -3.96 -20.51 0.62
CA GLY A 19 -4.56 -21.68 0.01
C GLY A 19 -6.05 -21.52 -0.29
N LYS A 20 -6.63 -22.61 -0.81
CA LYS A 20 -8.06 -22.72 -1.14
C LYS A 20 -8.76 -23.58 -0.09
N VAL A 21 -9.88 -23.10 0.45
CA VAL A 21 -10.60 -23.73 1.57
C VAL A 21 -12.10 -23.78 1.33
N LYS A 22 -12.77 -24.76 1.92
CA LYS A 22 -14.23 -24.81 2.07
C LYS A 22 -14.56 -25.23 3.49
N ALA A 23 -15.57 -24.60 4.10
CA ALA A 23 -15.95 -24.91 5.48
C ALA A 23 -16.73 -26.24 5.57
N HIS A 24 -17.58 -26.50 4.58
CA HIS A 24 -18.33 -27.75 4.43
C HIS A 24 -18.24 -28.25 2.98
N THR A 25 -18.65 -29.50 2.73
CA THR A 25 -18.64 -30.08 1.38
C THR A 25 -19.47 -29.28 0.39
N ASP A 26 -20.57 -28.73 0.87
CA ASP A 26 -21.59 -28.01 0.09
C ASP A 26 -21.40 -26.48 0.19
N SER A 27 -20.34 -26.03 0.85
CA SER A 27 -19.97 -24.61 0.88
C SER A 27 -19.14 -24.22 -0.34
N GLU A 28 -19.23 -22.93 -0.68
CA GLU A 28 -18.40 -22.34 -1.72
C GLU A 28 -16.91 -22.38 -1.39
N TRP A 29 -16.10 -22.59 -2.43
CA TRP A 29 -14.66 -22.49 -2.33
C TRP A 29 -14.24 -21.03 -2.13
N LYS A 30 -13.34 -20.83 -1.17
CA LYS A 30 -12.75 -19.54 -0.86
C LYS A 30 -11.24 -19.61 -0.95
N LEU A 31 -10.62 -18.50 -1.34
CA LEU A 31 -9.18 -18.34 -1.37
C LEU A 31 -8.76 -17.45 -0.21
N ILE A 32 -7.79 -17.91 0.58
CA ILE A 32 -7.20 -17.12 1.66
C ILE A 32 -5.94 -16.44 1.13
N LEU A 33 -5.92 -15.11 1.22
CA LEU A 33 -4.88 -14.24 0.69
C LEU A 33 -4.18 -13.50 1.82
N ILE A 34 -2.86 -13.31 1.72
CA ILE A 34 -2.08 -12.50 2.65
C ILE A 34 -2.22 -11.04 2.21
N LYS A 35 -3.02 -10.28 2.97
CA LYS A 35 -3.31 -8.87 2.70
C LYS A 35 -2.21 -7.95 3.24
N ASN A 36 -1.68 -8.23 4.42
CA ASN A 36 -0.61 -7.45 5.02
C ASN A 36 0.31 -8.35 5.84
N GLN A 37 1.60 -8.04 5.82
CA GLN A 37 2.63 -8.72 6.58
C GLN A 37 3.68 -7.74 7.12
N SER A 38 4.36 -8.10 8.20
CA SER A 38 5.49 -7.35 8.75
C SER A 38 6.73 -8.23 8.82
N LEU A 39 7.88 -7.69 8.42
CA LEU A 39 9.17 -8.34 8.65
C LEU A 39 9.41 -8.43 10.16
N VAL A 40 9.69 -9.63 10.67
CA VAL A 40 9.92 -9.88 12.10
C VAL A 40 11.32 -10.40 12.40
N GLY A 41 12.09 -10.77 11.38
CA GLY A 41 13.48 -11.18 11.56
C GLY A 41 14.08 -11.78 10.31
N HIS A 42 15.30 -12.27 10.46
CA HIS A 42 16.06 -12.92 9.41
C HIS A 42 16.66 -14.23 9.92
N ILE A 43 16.58 -15.30 9.14
CA ILE A 43 17.30 -16.55 9.40
C ILE A 43 18.56 -16.53 8.56
N LEU A 44 19.72 -16.76 9.20
CA LEU A 44 21.02 -16.87 8.54
C LEU A 44 21.30 -15.70 7.58
N GLU A 45 20.79 -14.50 7.92
CA GLU A 45 20.90 -13.25 7.14
C GLU A 45 20.41 -13.30 5.68
N THR A 46 19.78 -14.39 5.27
CA THR A 46 19.43 -14.66 3.87
C THR A 46 17.95 -14.90 3.65
N HIS A 47 17.21 -15.18 4.74
CA HIS A 47 15.80 -15.51 4.67
C HIS A 47 15.00 -14.59 5.59
N ASP A 48 14.21 -13.71 4.99
CA ASP A 48 13.29 -12.85 5.71
C ASP A 48 12.13 -13.65 6.28
N ILE A 49 11.87 -13.48 7.58
CA ILE A 49 10.71 -14.03 8.26
C ILE A 49 9.65 -12.94 8.34
N PHE A 50 8.45 -13.24 7.84
CA PHE A 50 7.31 -12.33 7.91
C PHE A 50 6.21 -12.88 8.82
N GLN A 51 5.65 -12.01 9.65
CA GLN A 51 4.39 -12.25 10.35
C GLN A 51 3.22 -11.79 9.48
N ILE A 52 2.24 -12.67 9.29
CA ILE A 52 0.98 -12.30 8.62
C ILE A 52 0.13 -11.51 9.60
N ASN A 53 -0.12 -10.23 9.27
CA ASN A 53 -0.91 -9.34 10.14
C ASN A 53 -2.39 -9.37 9.79
N LYS A 54 -2.70 -9.46 8.49
CA LYS A 54 -4.08 -9.43 7.98
C LYS A 54 -4.22 -10.40 6.81
N ILE A 55 -5.33 -11.11 6.79
CA ILE A 55 -5.76 -11.95 5.67
C ILE A 55 -6.97 -11.33 4.99
N ALA A 56 -7.20 -11.69 3.73
CA ALA A 56 -8.43 -11.44 3.01
C ALA A 56 -8.99 -12.77 2.49
N ILE A 57 -10.32 -12.88 2.43
CA ILE A 57 -11.02 -14.08 1.97
C ILE A 57 -11.76 -13.74 0.68
N LEU A 58 -11.32 -14.32 -0.43
CA LEU A 58 -11.94 -14.15 -1.73
C LEU A 58 -12.89 -15.32 -2.01
N SER A 59 -14.16 -15.03 -2.27
CA SER A 59 -15.10 -16.05 -2.78
C SER A 59 -14.81 -16.35 -4.24
N LEU A 60 -14.82 -17.62 -4.64
CA LEU A 60 -14.59 -18.04 -6.03
C LEU A 60 -15.90 -18.19 -6.83
N SER A 61 -17.06 -17.99 -6.20
CA SER A 61 -18.39 -18.20 -6.79
C SER A 61 -18.84 -17.10 -7.77
N GLY A 62 -18.04 -16.06 -8.01
CA GLY A 62 -18.28 -15.06 -9.07
C GLY A 62 -19.43 -14.08 -8.82
N LEU A 63 -20.08 -14.13 -7.66
CA LEU A 63 -21.15 -13.22 -7.27
C LEU A 63 -20.55 -11.96 -6.63
N GLU A 64 -20.38 -10.93 -7.45
CA GLU A 64 -19.97 -9.56 -7.12
C GLU A 64 -18.54 -9.33 -6.59
N PRO A 65 -17.98 -8.11 -6.82
CA PRO A 65 -16.67 -7.75 -6.30
C PRO A 65 -16.69 -7.76 -4.77
N THR A 66 -16.01 -8.74 -4.17
CA THR A 66 -15.76 -8.70 -2.72
C THR A 66 -14.83 -7.51 -2.43
N GLU A 67 -15.26 -6.58 -1.58
CA GLU A 67 -14.38 -5.50 -1.12
C GLU A 67 -13.33 -6.07 -0.15
N LEU A 68 -12.22 -6.56 -0.71
CA LEU A 68 -11.12 -7.16 0.05
C LEU A 68 -10.25 -6.08 0.73
N GLY A 69 -10.42 -4.81 0.36
CA GLY A 69 -9.62 -3.67 0.79
C GLY A 69 -8.12 -3.87 0.57
N LEU A 70 -7.72 -4.53 -0.52
CA LEU A 70 -6.32 -4.75 -0.88
C LEU A 70 -5.66 -3.42 -1.26
N SER A 71 -4.33 -3.35 -1.15
CA SER A 71 -3.61 -2.18 -1.64
C SER A 71 -3.75 -2.06 -3.16
N PRO A 72 -3.87 -0.83 -3.70
CA PRO A 72 -4.09 -0.63 -5.13
C PRO A 72 -2.89 -1.13 -5.93
N CYS A 73 -3.15 -1.82 -7.05
CA CYS A 73 -2.09 -2.24 -7.95
C CYS A 73 -1.53 -1.04 -8.71
N PRO A 74 -0.22 -0.73 -8.64
CA PRO A 74 0.34 0.43 -9.30
C PRO A 74 0.20 0.39 -10.83
N ARG A 75 0.10 -0.80 -11.44
CA ARG A 75 -0.05 -0.96 -12.89
C ARG A 75 -1.47 -0.64 -13.40
N HIS A 76 -2.49 -0.85 -12.58
CA HIS A 76 -3.89 -0.74 -13.02
C HIS A 76 -4.66 0.39 -12.29
N HIS A 77 -4.19 0.82 -11.12
CA HIS A 77 -4.80 1.89 -10.31
C HIS A 77 -3.92 3.15 -10.22
N GLY A 78 -2.71 3.15 -10.80
CA GLY A 78 -1.70 4.21 -10.66
C GLY A 78 -1.99 5.56 -11.32
N SER A 79 -3.11 5.71 -12.03
CA SER A 79 -3.44 6.96 -12.74
C SER A 79 -4.63 7.72 -12.14
N ASN A 80 -5.38 7.16 -11.19
CA ASN A 80 -6.44 7.93 -10.54
C ASN A 80 -5.86 8.65 -9.31
N LYS A 81 -5.16 9.77 -9.57
CA LYS A 81 -5.10 10.87 -8.59
C LYS A 81 -6.51 11.43 -8.48
N GLU A 82 -7.41 10.71 -7.83
CA GLU A 82 -8.65 11.28 -7.39
C GLU A 82 -8.28 12.28 -6.31
N LYS A 83 -8.29 13.55 -6.71
CA LYS A 83 -8.22 14.69 -5.80
C LYS A 83 -9.47 14.65 -4.93
N GLN A 84 -9.53 13.76 -3.95
CA GLN A 84 -10.52 13.88 -2.89
C GLN A 84 -10.03 14.95 -1.93
N GLY A 85 -10.83 16.01 -1.87
CA GLY A 85 -10.51 17.27 -1.26
C GLY A 85 -10.10 17.11 0.19
N SER A 86 -8.91 17.59 0.49
CA SER A 86 -8.62 18.13 1.79
C SER A 86 -9.61 19.29 2.04
N GLN A 87 -10.66 19.05 2.82
CA GLN A 87 -11.38 20.12 3.50
C GLN A 87 -10.41 20.74 4.50
N ILE A 88 -9.59 21.66 4.00
CA ILE A 88 -8.85 22.60 4.83
C ILE A 88 -9.76 23.82 4.92
N SER A 89 -10.32 24.00 6.11
CA SER A 89 -10.99 25.23 6.54
C SER A 89 -10.14 26.45 6.20
N LEU A 90 -10.71 27.34 5.38
CA LEU A 90 -10.23 28.70 5.15
C LEU A 90 -10.13 29.44 6.49
N PRO A 91 -9.09 30.26 6.69
CA PRO A 91 -9.39 31.69 6.70
C PRO A 91 -8.70 32.41 5.55
N GLN A 92 -9.51 33.25 4.94
CA GLN A 92 -9.22 34.21 3.89
C GLN A 92 -8.20 35.26 4.38
N ALA A 93 -7.00 35.29 3.78
CA ALA A 93 -6.14 36.49 3.80
C ALA A 93 -5.10 36.46 2.67
N SER A 94 -5.42 37.16 1.60
CA SER A 94 -4.56 37.92 0.69
C SER A 94 -3.04 37.66 0.64
N SER A 95 -2.60 37.33 -0.57
CA SER A 95 -1.50 37.97 -1.31
C SER A 95 -0.14 37.25 -1.44
N LYS A 96 0.24 37.12 -2.73
CA LYS A 96 1.59 37.03 -3.35
C LYS A 96 2.20 35.62 -3.55
N PRO A 97 2.46 35.20 -4.82
CA PRO A 97 3.13 33.94 -5.13
C PRO A 97 4.64 34.05 -4.91
N LEU A 98 5.16 33.31 -3.92
CA LEU A 98 6.60 33.24 -3.68
C LEU A 98 7.25 32.29 -4.68
N GLN A 99 7.79 32.85 -5.76
CA GLN A 99 8.68 32.14 -6.67
C GLN A 99 10.04 31.90 -6.00
N LYS A 100 10.48 30.63 -6.03
CA LYS A 100 11.87 30.14 -6.07
C LYS A 100 12.78 30.54 -4.90
N THR A 101 13.18 29.57 -4.08
CA THR A 101 14.54 29.55 -3.53
C THR A 101 15.06 28.13 -3.49
N TRP A 102 16.00 27.88 -4.40
CA TRP A 102 16.77 26.67 -4.60
C TRP A 102 18.06 26.78 -3.77
N ASN A 103 18.32 25.76 -2.95
CA ASN A 103 19.59 25.30 -2.38
C ASN A 103 20.70 26.31 -2.03
N SER A 104 20.98 26.46 -0.73
CA SER A 104 22.35 26.52 -0.23
C SER A 104 22.39 26.11 1.26
N VAL A 105 22.68 24.84 1.53
CA VAL A 105 23.15 24.40 2.85
C VAL A 105 24.66 24.59 2.84
N LYS A 106 25.17 25.65 3.47
CA LYS A 106 26.58 25.77 3.83
C LYS A 106 26.74 25.35 5.28
N SER A 107 27.51 24.30 5.47
CA SER A 107 28.02 23.81 6.75
C SER A 107 28.70 24.92 7.54
N ALA A 108 28.35 25.05 8.82
CA ALA A 108 29.10 25.84 9.79
C ALA A 108 29.52 24.93 10.95
N VAL A 109 30.79 24.52 10.91
CA VAL A 109 31.54 24.00 12.06
C VAL A 109 32.45 25.13 12.51
N GLU A 110 32.09 25.86 13.57
CA GLU A 110 33.04 26.74 14.26
C GLU A 110 32.86 26.69 15.78
N ASN A 111 33.87 26.06 16.39
CA ASN A 111 34.53 26.36 17.67
C ASN A 111 33.70 26.76 18.91
N VAL A 112 33.68 25.82 19.85
CA VAL A 112 33.43 26.05 21.29
C VAL A 112 34.67 26.64 21.94
N LYS A 113 34.51 27.79 22.64
CA LYS A 113 35.18 28.27 23.89
C LYS A 113 35.48 29.78 23.82
N PRO A 114 35.27 30.53 24.92
CA PRO A 114 36.33 30.62 25.93
C PRO A 114 35.86 30.52 27.39
N LYS A 115 36.75 29.97 28.22
CA LYS A 115 36.85 30.22 29.66
C LYS A 115 37.63 31.52 29.86
N LYS A 116 37.12 32.45 30.66
CA LYS A 116 37.81 32.98 31.85
C LYS A 116 36.85 33.82 32.67
#